data_AF-A0ABD3T430-F1
#
_entry.id   AF-A0ABD3T430-F1
#
_cell.length_a   1.000
_cell.length_b   1.000
_cell.length_c   1.000
_cell.angle_alpha   90.00
_cell.angle_beta   90.00
_cell.angle_gamma   90.00
#
_symmetry.space_group_name_H-M   'P 1'
#
loop_
_entity.id
_entity.type
_entity.pdbx_description
1 polymer ?
#
loop_
_entity_poly.entity_id
_entity_poly.type
_entity_poly.pdbx_seq_one_letter_code
_entity_poly.pdbx_strand_id
1 'polypeptide(L)'
;RVTEVVLQQNNQNITDILTVTSAELVTLTCITGASRPDPTIDWYTGSQKRGSGPSLTIAFSNMDHNETIYCQAYNIDPSNPVSSAKPRLFVQ
;
A
#
# COMPACT_ATOMS: atom_id res chain seq x y z
N ARG A 1 5.00 -9.37 16.54
CA ARG A 1 4.95 -9.64 15.08
C ARG A 1 3.74 -8.93 14.51
N VAL A 2 3.85 -8.35 13.31
CA VAL A 2 2.69 -7.83 12.56
C VAL A 2 1.78 -9.00 12.25
N THR A 3 0.48 -8.81 12.44
CA THR A 3 -0.56 -9.81 12.13
C THR A 3 -1.64 -9.27 11.20
N GLU A 4 -1.72 -7.95 11.04
CA GLU A 4 -2.74 -7.28 10.26
C GLU A 4 -2.15 -6.04 9.61
N VAL A 5 -2.51 -5.84 8.33
CA VAL A 5 -2.10 -4.70 7.51
C VAL A 5 -3.31 -4.26 6.68
N VAL A 6 -3.67 -3.00 6.78
CA VAL A 6 -4.84 -2.41 6.11
C VAL A 6 -4.39 -1.25 5.24
N LEU A 7 -4.75 -1.31 3.97
CA LEU A 7 -4.58 -0.21 3.04
C LEU A 7 -5.74 0.78 3.20
N GLN A 8 -5.42 2.06 3.37
CA GLN A 8 -6.41 3.13 3.46
C GLN A 8 -6.11 4.31 2.54
N GLN A 9 -7.18 4.96 2.10
CA GLN A 9 -7.17 6.28 1.49
C GLN A 9 -8.30 7.09 2.11
N ASN A 10 -8.04 8.33 2.53
CA ASN A 10 -9.05 9.20 3.15
C ASN A 10 -9.82 8.52 4.31
N ASN A 11 -9.09 7.77 5.14
CA ASN A 11 -9.61 6.99 6.28
C ASN A 11 -10.63 5.89 5.89
N GLN A 12 -10.66 5.46 4.63
CA GLN A 12 -11.47 4.33 4.17
C GLN A 12 -10.57 3.15 3.81
N ASN A 13 -10.99 1.94 4.20
CA ASN A 13 -10.29 0.71 3.84
C ASN A 13 -10.50 0.40 2.36
N ILE A 14 -9.41 0.20 1.63
CA ILE A 14 -9.47 -0.13 0.21
C ILE A 14 -9.16 -1.61 0.03
N THR A 15 -10.13 -2.37 -0.46
CA THR A 15 -10.00 -3.84 -0.57
C THR A 15 -10.12 -4.39 -1.99
N ASP A 16 -10.77 -3.67 -2.91
CA ASP A 16 -11.08 -4.20 -4.25
C ASP A 16 -10.58 -3.30 -5.40
N ILE A 17 -11.09 -2.06 -5.49
CA ILE A 17 -10.69 -1.12 -6.56
C ILE A 17 -10.30 0.21 -5.92
N LEU A 18 -9.18 0.77 -6.37
CA LEU A 18 -8.78 2.15 -6.11
C LEU A 18 -8.93 2.97 -7.39
N THR A 19 -9.88 3.90 -7.41
CA THR A 19 -10.05 4.83 -8.54
C THR A 19 -9.24 6.10 -8.31
N VAL A 20 -8.45 6.49 -9.29
CA VAL A 20 -7.57 7.67 -9.23
C VAL A 20 -7.59 8.41 -10.56
N THR A 21 -7.34 9.71 -10.53
CA THR A 21 -7.12 10.49 -11.74
C THR A 21 -5.63 10.48 -12.08
N SER A 22 -5.32 10.27 -13.36
CA SER A 22 -3.93 10.28 -13.82
C SER A 22 -3.22 11.59 -13.47
N ALA A 23 -1.96 11.49 -13.06
CA ALA A 23 -1.11 12.60 -12.61
C ALA A 23 -1.54 13.35 -11.34
N GLU A 24 -2.68 13.00 -10.71
CA GLU A 24 -3.06 13.55 -9.41
C GLU A 24 -2.28 12.87 -8.28
N LEU A 25 -1.83 13.66 -7.30
CA LEU A 25 -1.17 13.13 -6.11
C LEU A 25 -2.20 12.51 -5.17
N VAL A 26 -2.05 11.23 -4.92
CA VAL A 26 -2.85 10.47 -3.96
C VAL A 26 -1.99 10.14 -2.75
N THR A 27 -2.54 10.37 -1.55
CA THR A 27 -1.92 9.93 -0.29
C THR A 27 -2.62 8.67 0.21
N LEU A 28 -1.84 7.59 0.31
CA LEU A 28 -2.25 6.30 0.85
C LEU A 28 -1.61 6.10 2.22
N THR A 29 -2.32 5.39 3.09
CA THR A 29 -1.84 5.04 4.43
C THR A 29 -1.87 3.53 4.62
N CYS A 30 -0.82 3.00 5.23
CA CYS A 30 -0.71 1.60 5.61
C CYS A 30 -0.86 1.50 7.11
N ILE A 31 -1.98 0.94 7.57
CA ILE A 31 -2.26 0.75 8.99
C ILE A 31 -1.81 -0.64 9.37
N THR A 32 -1.00 -0.74 10.43
CA THR A 32 -0.56 -2.01 10.99
C THR A 32 -1.05 -2.15 12.42
N GLY A 33 -1.35 -3.38 12.84
CA GLY A 33 -1.51 -3.67 14.26
C GLY A 33 -0.25 -3.33 15.07
N ALA A 34 -0.42 -3.04 16.36
CA ALA A 34 0.71 -2.76 17.25
C ALA A 34 1.70 -3.93 17.25
N SER A 35 2.98 -3.64 17.10
CA SER A 35 4.03 -4.66 17.09
C SER A 35 5.32 -4.13 17.72
N ARG A 36 6.19 -5.05 18.15
CA ARG A 36 7.49 -4.73 18.74
C ARG A 36 8.55 -5.67 18.16
N PRO A 37 9.66 -5.18 17.58
CA PRO A 37 9.96 -3.77 17.25
C PRO A 37 8.90 -3.13 16.34
N ASP A 38 8.93 -1.81 16.15
CA ASP A 38 8.03 -1.16 15.19
C ASP A 38 8.20 -1.77 13.78
N PRO A 39 7.12 -1.85 12.99
CA PRO A 39 7.18 -2.50 11.70
C PRO A 39 7.86 -1.62 10.65
N THR A 40 8.63 -2.24 9.77
CA THR A 40 9.05 -1.64 8.51
C THR A 40 7.95 -1.85 7.48
N ILE A 41 7.63 -0.81 6.73
CA ILE A 41 6.55 -0.81 5.73
C ILE A 41 7.14 -0.48 4.36
N ASP A 42 6.81 -1.29 3.36
CA ASP A 42 7.19 -1.12 1.96
C ASP A 42 5.96 -1.11 1.06
N TRP A 43 5.96 -0.21 0.07
CA TRP A 43 4.85 -0.01 -0.85
C TRP A 43 5.15 -0.53 -2.25
N TYR A 44 4.14 -1.10 -2.90
CA TYR A 44 4.28 -1.73 -4.20
C TYR A 44 3.12 -1.40 -5.13
N THR A 45 3.45 -1.15 -6.40
CA THR A 45 2.51 -1.21 -7.51
C THR A 45 2.90 -2.42 -8.38
N GLY A 46 2.01 -3.40 -8.50
CA GLY A 46 2.34 -4.70 -9.10
C GLY A 46 3.50 -5.37 -8.35
N SER A 47 4.62 -5.59 -9.03
CA SER A 47 5.87 -6.07 -8.43
C SER A 47 6.89 -4.96 -8.12
N GLN A 48 6.60 -3.71 -8.51
CA GLN A 48 7.55 -2.61 -8.39
C GLN A 48 7.41 -1.91 -7.05
N LYS A 49 8.53 -1.81 -6.31
CA LYS A 49 8.60 -1.00 -5.08
C LYS A 49 8.46 0.49 -5.41
N ARG A 50 7.53 1.17 -4.74
CA ARG A 50 7.23 2.61 -4.91
C ARG A 50 7.78 3.48 -3.78
N GLY A 51 7.94 2.91 -2.59
CA GLY A 51 8.42 3.66 -1.42
C GLY A 51 8.38 2.82 -0.15
N SER A 52 8.63 3.50 0.97
CA SER A 52 8.65 2.91 2.31
C SER A 52 8.09 3.90 3.33
N GLY A 53 7.56 3.39 4.44
CA GLY A 53 6.98 4.19 5.53
C GLY A 53 5.45 4.06 5.66
N PRO A 54 4.85 4.66 6.70
CA PRO A 54 3.44 4.49 7.02
C PRO A 54 2.50 5.14 6.00
N SER A 55 2.99 6.11 5.24
CA SER A 55 2.21 6.80 4.20
C SER A 55 3.01 6.87 2.90
N LEU A 56 2.30 6.81 1.77
CA LEU A 56 2.84 6.99 0.43
C LEU A 56 2.06 8.08 -0.28
N THR A 57 2.74 9.13 -0.74
CA THR A 57 2.18 10.12 -1.66
C THR A 57 2.74 9.87 -3.05
N ILE A 58 1.88 9.57 -4.02
CA ILE A 58 2.27 9.15 -5.37
C ILE A 58 1.28 9.68 -6.41
N ALA A 59 1.77 10.01 -7.60
CA ALA A 59 0.94 10.21 -8.78
C ALA A 59 0.95 8.94 -9.64
N PHE A 60 -0.24 8.42 -9.95
CA PHE A 60 -0.37 7.26 -10.82
C PHE A 60 -0.39 7.68 -12.29
N SER A 61 0.19 6.82 -13.14
CA SER A 61 0.18 6.97 -14.59
C SER A 61 -0.78 5.97 -15.23
N ASN A 62 -1.11 6.17 -16.50
CA ASN A 62 -1.90 5.20 -17.26
C ASN A 62 -1.21 3.84 -17.41
N MET A 63 0.12 3.77 -17.20
CA MET A 63 0.86 2.50 -17.17
C MET A 63 0.58 1.69 -15.90
N ASP A 64 0.11 2.34 -14.83
CA ASP A 64 -0.29 1.67 -13.59
C ASP A 64 -1.75 1.17 -13.64
N HIS A 65 -2.49 1.47 -14.71
CA HIS A 65 -3.88 1.02 -14.84
C HIS A 65 -3.95 -0.51 -14.84
N ASN A 66 -4.91 -1.08 -14.12
CA ASN A 66 -5.06 -2.51 -13.83
C ASN A 66 -3.99 -3.16 -12.95
N GLU A 67 -2.92 -2.45 -12.58
CA GLU A 67 -1.97 -2.95 -11.59
C GLU A 67 -2.60 -2.99 -10.19
N THR A 68 -1.96 -3.69 -9.26
CA THR A 68 -2.39 -3.70 -7.85
C THR A 68 -1.55 -2.75 -7.02
N ILE A 69 -2.17 -2.02 -6.09
CA ILE A 69 -1.46 -1.19 -5.11
C ILE A 69 -1.60 -1.81 -3.73
N TYR A 70 -0.50 -1.99 -3.02
CA TYR A 70 -0.52 -2.57 -1.67
C TYR A 70 0.70 -2.16 -0.87
N CYS A 71 0.59 -2.31 0.45
CA CYS A 71 1.71 -2.22 1.35
C CYS A 71 1.99 -3.57 2.00
N GLN A 72 3.26 -3.77 2.33
CA GLN A 72 3.75 -4.91 3.09
C GLN A 72 4.38 -4.40 4.37
N ALA A 73 4.15 -5.09 5.48
CA ALA A 73 4.76 -4.78 6.75
C ALA A 73 5.43 -6.01 7.36
N TYR A 74 6.61 -5.81 7.92
CA TYR A 74 7.38 -6.83 8.62
C TYR A 74 8.07 -6.22 9.83
N ASN A 75 8.44 -7.05 10.82
CA ASN A 75 9.26 -6.60 11.95
C ASN A 75 10.74 -6.87 11.64
N ILE A 76 11.32 -7.86 12.32
CA ILE A 76 12.74 -8.21 12.23
C ILE A 76 13.02 -9.11 11.02
N ASP A 77 12.04 -9.93 10.62
CA ASP A 77 12.19 -10.88 9.52
C ASP A 77 11.52 -10.35 8.24
N PRO A 78 12.29 -9.82 7.27
CA PRO A 78 11.75 -9.36 6.00
C PRO A 78 11.32 -10.49 5.06
N SER A 79 11.65 -11.76 5.35
CA SER A 79 11.28 -12.89 4.49
C SER A 79 9.80 -13.28 4.61
N ASN A 80 9.11 -12.83 5.66
CA ASN A 80 7.71 -13.13 5.93
C ASN A 80 6.87 -11.86 6.19
N PRO A 81 6.70 -10.98 5.20
CA PRO A 81 5.88 -9.79 5.36
C PRO A 81 4.39 -10.12 5.35
N VAL A 82 3.61 -9.36 6.12
CA VAL A 82 2.15 -9.35 6.02
C VAL A 82 1.77 -8.32 4.96
N SER A 83 0.92 -8.69 4.01
CA SER A 83 0.45 -7.79 2.94
C SER A 83 -0.95 -7.25 3.27
N SER A 84 -1.22 -6.01 2.87
CA SER A 84 -2.59 -5.51 2.80
C SER A 84 -3.41 -6.24 1.74
N ALA A 85 -4.70 -5.89 1.63
CA ALA A 85 -5.45 -6.12 0.41
C ALA A 85 -4.73 -5.51 -0.80
N LYS A 86 -4.97 -6.10 -1.98
CA LYS A 86 -4.33 -5.74 -3.26
C LYS A 86 -5.38 -5.23 -4.26
N PRO A 87 -6.01 -4.09 -4.00
CA PRO A 87 -6.99 -3.55 -4.93
C PRO A 87 -6.34 -3.25 -6.29
N ARG A 88 -7.13 -3.41 -7.35
CA ARG A 88 -6.74 -2.99 -8.70
C ARG A 88 -6.88 -1.48 -8.84
N LEU A 89 -5.92 -0.87 -9.51
CA LEU A 89 -5.95 0.53 -9.87
C LEU A 89 -6.84 0.74 -11.09
N PHE A 90 -7.82 1.63 -10.95
CA PHE A 90 -8.60 2.17 -12.06
C PHE A 90 -8.21 3.63 -12.26
N VAL A 91 -7.26 3.86 -13.17
CA VAL A 91 -6.76 5.20 -13.52
C VAL A 91 -7.66 5.81 -14.58
N GLN A 92 -8.21 7.00 -14.30
CA GLN A 92 -9.04 7.81 -15.20
C GLN A 92 -8.24 8.84 -16.00
#